data_AF-A0AAP0DDT6-F1
#
_entry.id   AF-A0AAP0DDT6-F1
#
_cell.length_a   1.000
_cell.length_b   1.000
_cell.length_c   1.000
_cell.angle_alpha   90.00
_cell.angle_beta   90.00
_cell.angle_gamma   90.00
#
_symmetry.space_group_name_H-M   'P 1'
#
loop_
_entity.id
_entity.type
_entity.pdbx_description
1 polymer ?
#
loop_
_entity_poly.entity_id
_entity_poly.type
_entity_poly.pdbx_seq_one_letter_code
_entity_poly.pdbx_strand_id
1 'polypeptide(L)'
;MAGFWSLNDEILSLIITLLVTSADGATDLARLSATCRKFLALSRMSKVLKVVNFENISIDDYEDHRHRKGLLCLCARAGNPAAESMLGKALLHNDAFFWRVILEHDRPRLARVPQASGLLCHQKLVRRFICDASDTDIAPMRIPLFSYMISILGYDVAWLSGILLAVSNMCCYYLEELEDVVSFEQMPPLRGIDMALAWLTPPSGEAHRAEVLEIYDKMVPGLE
;
A
#
# COMPACT_ATOMS: atom_id res chain seq x y z
N MET A 1 41.29 -18.21 7.40
CA MET A 1 40.45 -17.04 7.11
C MET A 1 38.99 -17.46 7.21
N ALA A 2 38.28 -17.02 8.24
CA ALA A 2 36.83 -17.23 8.32
C ALA A 2 36.16 -16.26 7.35
N GLY A 3 35.62 -16.77 6.24
CA GLY A 3 34.86 -15.96 5.30
C GLY A 3 33.48 -15.62 5.85
N PHE A 4 32.88 -14.54 5.35
CA PHE A 4 31.50 -14.13 5.68
C PHE A 4 30.47 -15.28 5.56
N TRP A 5 30.76 -16.25 4.68
CA TRP A 5 29.99 -17.48 4.46
C TRP A 5 29.89 -18.43 5.66
N SER A 6 30.83 -18.32 6.61
CA SER A 6 30.87 -19.12 7.85
C SER A 6 29.98 -18.59 8.97
N LEU A 7 29.39 -17.39 8.78
CA LEU A 7 28.42 -16.84 9.72
C LEU A 7 27.14 -17.69 9.76
N ASN A 8 26.60 -17.84 10.96
CA ASN A 8 25.30 -18.47 11.19
C ASN A 8 24.19 -17.69 10.45
N ASP A 9 23.24 -18.43 9.89
CA ASP A 9 22.07 -17.94 9.17
C ASP A 9 21.24 -16.95 9.99
N GLU A 10 21.19 -17.08 11.31
CA GLU A 10 20.52 -16.12 12.20
C GLU A 10 21.18 -14.75 12.18
N ILE A 11 22.51 -14.70 12.32
CA ILE A 11 23.30 -13.46 12.29
C ILE A 11 23.20 -12.83 10.89
N LEU A 12 23.36 -13.65 9.84
CA LEU A 12 23.22 -13.17 8.47
C LEU A 12 21.82 -12.62 8.23
N SER A 13 20.78 -13.29 8.69
CA SER A 13 19.41 -12.81 8.56
C SER A 13 19.19 -11.50 9.29
N LEU A 14 19.80 -11.29 10.46
CA LEU A 14 19.72 -10.02 11.19
C LEU A 14 20.40 -8.89 10.40
N ILE A 15 21.60 -9.14 9.86
CA ILE A 15 22.33 -8.19 9.02
C ILE A 15 21.48 -7.81 7.79
N ILE A 16 20.88 -8.80 7.14
CA ILE A 16 20.00 -8.57 5.99
C ILE A 16 18.79 -7.75 6.41
N THR A 17 18.13 -8.08 7.52
CA THR A 17 17.01 -7.31 8.04
C THR A 17 17.38 -5.84 8.25
N LEU A 18 18.53 -5.55 8.86
CA LEU A 18 19.01 -4.18 9.04
C LEU A 18 19.32 -3.47 7.72
N LEU A 19 19.87 -4.21 6.74
CA LEU A 19 20.14 -3.68 5.41
C LEU A 19 18.85 -3.29 4.68
N VAL A 20 17.84 -4.17 4.70
CA VAL A 20 16.61 -3.97 3.93
C VAL A 20 15.67 -2.94 4.55
N THR A 21 15.90 -2.52 5.79
CA THR A 21 15.18 -1.41 6.42
C THR A 21 15.76 -0.04 6.06
N SER A 22 16.91 0.01 5.37
CA SER A 22 17.49 1.27 4.88
C SER A 22 16.70 1.84 3.71
N ALA A 23 16.94 3.11 3.33
CA ALA A 23 16.22 3.78 2.23
C ALA A 23 16.32 3.02 0.89
N ASP A 24 17.47 2.38 0.62
CA ASP A 24 17.72 1.56 -0.58
C ASP A 24 17.41 0.07 -0.37
N GLY A 25 16.66 -0.27 0.67
CA GLY A 25 16.51 -1.62 1.17
C GLY A 25 16.05 -2.65 0.13
N ALA A 26 15.06 -2.31 -0.70
CA ALA A 26 14.61 -3.18 -1.79
C ALA A 26 15.68 -3.42 -2.86
N THR A 27 16.39 -2.36 -3.27
CA THR A 27 17.48 -2.43 -4.25
C THR A 27 18.64 -3.26 -3.73
N ASP A 28 19.04 -3.03 -2.48
CA ASP A 28 20.12 -3.77 -1.83
C ASP A 28 19.76 -5.23 -1.60
N LEU A 29 18.50 -5.53 -1.26
CA LEU A 29 18.03 -6.91 -1.17
C LEU A 29 18.11 -7.62 -2.53
N ALA A 30 17.68 -6.94 -3.61
CA ALA A 30 17.74 -7.50 -4.95
C ALA A 30 19.20 -7.82 -5.35
N ARG A 31 20.12 -6.87 -5.15
CA ARG A 31 21.56 -7.05 -5.40
C ARG A 31 22.14 -8.19 -4.57
N LEU A 32 21.87 -8.20 -3.26
CA LEU A 32 22.35 -9.22 -2.35
C LEU A 32 21.85 -10.61 -2.76
N SER A 33 20.58 -10.73 -3.13
CA SER A 33 19.98 -12.02 -3.54
C SER A 33 20.59 -12.59 -4.83
N ALA A 34 21.16 -11.74 -5.68
CA ALA A 34 21.84 -12.14 -6.92
C ALA A 34 23.25 -12.71 -6.68
N THR A 35 23.85 -12.48 -5.50
CA THR A 35 25.25 -12.85 -5.24
C THR A 35 25.45 -14.36 -5.03
N CYS A 36 24.60 -15.03 -4.26
CA CYS A 36 24.70 -16.47 -4.03
C CYS A 36 23.38 -17.11 -3.55
N ARG A 37 23.34 -18.45 -3.57
CA ARG A 37 22.17 -19.24 -3.13
C ARG A 37 21.80 -19.03 -1.66
N LYS A 38 22.79 -18.83 -0.78
CA LYS A 38 22.55 -18.61 0.66
C LYS A 38 21.80 -17.30 0.89
N PHE A 39 22.27 -16.21 0.30
CA PHE A 39 21.59 -14.92 0.36
C PHE A 39 20.24 -14.92 -0.34
N LEU A 40 20.11 -15.62 -1.47
CA LEU A 40 18.81 -15.80 -2.12
C LEU A 40 17.81 -16.54 -1.23
N ALA A 41 18.25 -17.52 -0.44
CA ALA A 41 17.38 -18.23 0.49
C ALA A 41 16.98 -17.33 1.67
N LEU A 42 17.95 -16.62 2.26
CA LEU A 42 17.70 -15.71 3.37
C LEU A 42 16.83 -14.51 2.97
N SER A 43 17.02 -13.95 1.77
CA SER A 43 16.21 -12.83 1.27
C SER A 43 14.74 -13.20 1.06
N ARG A 44 14.43 -14.49 0.91
CA ARG A 44 13.07 -15.01 0.74
C ARG A 44 12.39 -15.38 2.06
N MET A 45 13.07 -15.21 3.20
CA MET A 45 12.44 -15.44 4.49
C MET A 45 11.35 -14.40 4.73
N SER A 46 10.17 -14.85 5.19
CA SER A 46 9.03 -13.95 5.44
C SER A 46 9.39 -12.79 6.36
N LYS A 47 10.18 -13.03 7.42
CA LYS A 47 10.63 -11.97 8.34
C LYS A 47 11.51 -10.89 7.69
N VAL A 48 12.26 -11.22 6.64
CA VAL A 48 13.05 -10.26 5.86
C VAL A 48 12.13 -9.51 4.91
N LEU A 49 11.32 -10.24 4.13
CA LEU A 49 10.39 -9.67 3.16
C LEU A 49 9.38 -8.69 3.78
N LYS A 50 8.92 -8.95 5.02
CA LYS A 50 7.98 -8.11 5.77
C LYS A 50 8.49 -6.70 6.08
N VAL A 51 9.81 -6.52 6.16
CA VAL A 51 10.44 -5.27 6.64
C VAL A 51 11.25 -4.55 5.57
N VAL A 52 11.22 -5.04 4.32
CA VAL A 52 11.87 -4.37 3.18
C VAL A 52 11.27 -2.98 2.99
N ASN A 53 12.12 -1.97 2.95
CA ASN A 53 11.75 -0.60 2.65
C ASN A 53 11.70 -0.38 1.12
N PHE A 54 10.65 0.30 0.67
CA PHE A 54 10.39 0.66 -0.73
C PHE A 54 10.42 2.19 -0.95
N GLU A 55 10.86 2.98 0.03
CA GLU A 55 10.85 4.45 -0.01
C GLU A 55 11.51 5.05 -1.26
N ASN A 56 12.67 4.53 -1.70
CA ASN A 56 13.37 5.00 -2.89
C ASN A 56 12.90 4.36 -4.20
N ILE A 57 11.89 3.49 -4.15
CA ILE A 57 11.25 2.96 -5.35
C ILE A 57 10.05 3.86 -5.62
N SER A 58 10.12 4.64 -6.70
CA SER A 58 8.98 5.44 -7.12
C SER A 58 7.76 4.54 -7.23
N ILE A 59 6.67 4.97 -6.60
CA ILE A 59 5.40 4.27 -6.68
C ILE A 59 4.91 4.24 -8.13
N ASP A 60 5.31 5.19 -8.98
CA ASP A 60 4.95 5.22 -10.39
C ASP A 60 5.77 4.22 -11.24
N ASP A 61 6.83 3.63 -10.68
CA ASP A 61 7.71 2.65 -11.34
C ASP A 61 7.31 1.19 -11.04
N TYR A 62 6.10 0.93 -10.51
CA TYR A 62 5.65 -0.46 -10.23
C TYR A 62 5.65 -1.35 -11.49
N GLU A 63 5.60 -0.74 -12.67
CA GLU A 63 5.70 -1.36 -14.00
C GLU A 63 6.98 -2.17 -14.16
N ASP A 64 8.11 -1.63 -13.71
CA ASP A 64 9.44 -2.27 -13.76
C ASP A 64 9.55 -3.44 -12.77
N HIS A 65 8.55 -3.58 -11.89
CA HIS A 65 8.45 -4.64 -10.90
C HIS A 65 7.42 -5.72 -11.27
N ARG A 66 6.93 -5.73 -12.51
CA ARG A 66 6.01 -6.74 -13.06
C ARG A 66 6.67 -8.12 -13.19
N HIS A 67 6.81 -8.80 -12.07
CA HIS A 67 7.23 -10.19 -12.04
C HIS A 67 6.55 -10.92 -10.89
N ARG A 68 5.88 -12.04 -11.20
CA ARG A 68 5.07 -12.79 -10.22
C ARG A 68 5.89 -13.27 -9.02
N LYS A 69 7.16 -13.62 -9.25
CA LYS A 69 8.13 -13.99 -8.22
C LYS A 69 9.14 -12.86 -7.94
N GLY A 70 8.82 -11.65 -8.39
CA GLY A 70 9.60 -10.45 -8.17
C GLY A 70 9.47 -9.98 -6.72
N LEU A 71 10.37 -9.08 -6.32
CA LEU A 71 10.49 -8.65 -4.94
C LEU A 71 9.18 -8.03 -4.41
N LEU A 72 8.53 -7.17 -5.20
CA LEU A 72 7.26 -6.52 -4.83
C LEU A 72 6.18 -7.54 -4.47
N CYS A 73 5.92 -8.51 -5.36
CA CYS A 73 4.95 -9.59 -5.11
C CYS A 73 5.34 -10.45 -3.91
N LEU A 74 6.63 -10.75 -3.72
CA LEU A 74 7.09 -11.55 -2.58
C LEU A 74 6.91 -10.80 -1.25
N CYS A 75 7.23 -9.51 -1.21
CA CYS A 75 7.04 -8.67 -0.03
C CYS A 75 5.55 -8.50 0.31
N ALA A 76 4.69 -8.20 -0.67
CA ALA A 76 3.26 -8.08 -0.44
C ALA A 76 2.65 -9.39 0.09
N ARG A 77 3.05 -10.54 -0.47
CA ARG A 77 2.63 -11.85 0.06
C ARG A 77 3.17 -12.14 1.45
N ALA A 78 4.33 -11.59 1.80
CA ALA A 78 4.84 -11.70 3.15
C ALA A 78 4.07 -10.81 4.14
N GLY A 79 3.23 -9.88 3.68
CA GLY A 79 2.50 -8.91 4.50
C GLY A 79 3.28 -7.62 4.74
N ASN A 80 4.15 -7.23 3.80
CA ASN A 80 4.84 -5.95 3.83
C ASN A 80 3.86 -4.82 3.51
N PRO A 81 3.64 -3.83 4.41
CA PRO A 81 2.66 -2.77 4.22
C PRO A 81 2.87 -1.92 2.96
N ALA A 82 4.12 -1.49 2.72
CA ALA A 82 4.46 -0.65 1.58
C ALA A 82 4.21 -1.39 0.26
N ALA A 83 4.66 -2.64 0.17
CA ALA A 83 4.43 -3.47 -1.02
C ALA A 83 2.94 -3.75 -1.26
N GLU A 84 2.16 -3.99 -0.19
CA GLU A 84 0.72 -4.16 -0.27
C GLU A 84 0.03 -2.88 -0.79
N SER A 85 0.43 -1.72 -0.27
CA SER A 85 -0.07 -0.40 -0.70
C SER A 85 0.26 -0.11 -2.18
N MET A 86 1.51 -0.31 -2.60
CA MET A 86 1.94 -0.15 -4.00
C MET A 86 1.13 -1.04 -4.96
N LEU A 87 0.90 -2.31 -4.61
CA LEU A 87 0.06 -3.20 -5.41
C LEU A 87 -1.41 -2.75 -5.41
N GLY A 88 -1.91 -2.22 -4.28
CA GLY A 88 -3.24 -1.61 -4.20
C GLY A 88 -3.40 -0.48 -5.22
N LYS A 89 -2.44 0.45 -5.28
CA LYS A 89 -2.42 1.54 -6.28
C LYS A 89 -2.40 0.99 -7.72
N ALA A 90 -1.53 0.02 -8.00
CA ALA A 90 -1.44 -0.58 -9.34
C ALA A 90 -2.76 -1.22 -9.79
N LEU A 91 -3.48 -1.88 -8.88
CA LEU A 91 -4.81 -2.43 -9.17
C LEU A 91 -5.85 -1.36 -9.46
N LEU A 92 -5.82 -0.23 -8.73
CA LEU A 92 -6.70 0.92 -8.95
C LEU A 92 -6.43 1.57 -10.31
N HIS A 93 -5.18 1.61 -10.77
CA HIS A 93 -4.82 1.99 -12.15
C HIS A 93 -5.17 0.92 -13.20
N ASN A 94 -5.85 -0.16 -12.79
CA ASN A 94 -6.25 -1.26 -13.66
C ASN A 94 -5.07 -1.95 -14.37
N ASP A 95 -3.94 -2.10 -13.66
CA ASP A 95 -2.79 -2.85 -14.17
C ASP A 95 -3.18 -4.32 -14.45
N ALA A 96 -3.23 -4.66 -15.74
CA ALA A 96 -3.68 -5.97 -16.21
C ALA A 96 -2.77 -7.12 -15.74
N PHE A 97 -1.47 -6.87 -15.52
CA PHE A 97 -0.54 -7.88 -15.04
C PHE A 97 -0.87 -8.28 -13.60
N PHE A 98 -1.03 -7.32 -12.69
CA PHE A 98 -1.34 -7.62 -11.30
C PHE A 98 -2.74 -8.21 -11.13
N TRP A 99 -3.72 -7.74 -11.90
CA TRP A 99 -5.03 -8.38 -11.96
C TRP A 99 -4.94 -9.85 -12.40
N ARG A 100 -4.14 -10.15 -13.42
CA ARG A 100 -3.91 -11.53 -13.87
C ARG A 100 -3.27 -12.39 -12.79
N VAL A 101 -2.26 -11.85 -12.08
CA VAL A 101 -1.62 -12.56 -10.97
C VAL A 101 -2.63 -12.94 -9.89
N ILE A 102 -3.53 -12.03 -9.53
CA ILE A 102 -4.55 -12.30 -8.50
C ILE A 102 -5.59 -13.30 -9.01
N LEU A 103 -6.17 -13.05 -10.19
CA LEU A 103 -7.30 -13.81 -10.71
C LEU A 103 -6.93 -15.22 -11.16
N GLU A 104 -5.78 -15.41 -11.80
CA GLU A 104 -5.40 -16.70 -12.37
C GLU A 104 -4.58 -17.57 -11.39
N HIS A 105 -3.91 -16.96 -10.41
CA HIS A 105 -3.01 -17.71 -9.54
C HIS A 105 -3.44 -17.77 -8.09
N ASP A 106 -3.98 -16.68 -7.54
CA ASP A 106 -4.31 -16.65 -6.11
C ASP A 106 -5.78 -16.97 -5.86
N ARG A 107 -6.71 -16.49 -6.70
CA ARG A 107 -8.14 -16.77 -6.56
C ARG A 107 -8.47 -18.27 -6.55
N PRO A 108 -7.90 -19.12 -7.44
CA PRO A 108 -8.16 -20.57 -7.40
C PRO A 108 -7.62 -21.23 -6.12
N ARG A 109 -6.60 -20.63 -5.48
CA ARG A 109 -5.99 -21.13 -4.25
C ARG A 109 -6.76 -20.68 -3.02
N LEU A 110 -7.24 -19.43 -3.00
CA LEU A 110 -8.17 -18.91 -1.98
C LEU A 110 -9.44 -19.77 -1.91
N ALA A 111 -9.98 -20.17 -3.06
CA ALA A 111 -11.16 -21.04 -3.10
C ALA A 111 -10.94 -22.44 -2.49
N ARG A 112 -9.68 -22.90 -2.42
CA ARG A 112 -9.31 -24.21 -1.85
C ARG A 112 -8.88 -24.12 -0.39
N VAL A 113 -8.20 -23.03 -0.02
CA VAL A 113 -7.67 -22.78 1.32
C VAL A 113 -7.92 -21.30 1.65
N PRO A 114 -9.09 -20.98 2.24
CA PRO A 114 -9.49 -19.59 2.51
C PRO A 114 -8.51 -18.81 3.39
N GLN A 115 -7.71 -19.51 4.20
CA GLN A 115 -6.76 -18.93 5.17
C GLN A 115 -5.30 -19.13 4.77
N ALA A 116 -5.01 -19.39 3.48
CA ALA A 116 -3.62 -19.54 3.05
C ALA A 116 -2.86 -18.22 3.17
N SER A 117 -1.96 -18.15 4.15
CA SER A 117 -1.04 -17.03 4.33
C SER A 117 -0.26 -16.76 3.04
N GLY A 118 -0.23 -15.52 2.59
CA GLY A 118 0.56 -15.06 1.44
C GLY A 118 -0.10 -15.21 0.07
N LEU A 119 -1.43 -15.24 0.03
CA LEU A 119 -2.20 -14.97 -1.19
C LEU A 119 -2.50 -13.48 -1.30
N LEU A 120 -2.38 -12.94 -2.51
CA LEU A 120 -2.76 -11.56 -2.79
C LEU A 120 -4.28 -11.47 -2.89
N CYS A 121 -4.86 -10.56 -2.11
CA CYS A 121 -6.30 -10.30 -2.07
C CYS A 121 -6.51 -8.84 -2.45
N HIS A 122 -7.17 -8.59 -3.58
CA HIS A 122 -7.32 -7.22 -4.10
C HIS A 122 -8.04 -6.29 -3.11
N GLN A 123 -8.94 -6.84 -2.28
CA GLN A 123 -9.62 -6.08 -1.25
C GLN A 123 -8.67 -5.63 -0.15
N LYS A 124 -7.84 -6.55 0.35
CA LYS A 124 -6.80 -6.24 1.33
C LYS A 124 -5.81 -5.20 0.80
N LEU A 125 -5.38 -5.36 -0.46
CA LEU A 125 -4.42 -4.47 -1.09
C LEU A 125 -4.98 -3.06 -1.28
N VAL A 126 -6.23 -2.91 -1.75
CA VAL A 126 -6.87 -1.60 -1.90
C VAL A 126 -7.14 -0.96 -0.53
N ARG A 127 -7.58 -1.73 0.46
CA ARG A 127 -7.71 -1.25 1.86
C ARG A 127 -6.37 -0.71 2.37
N ARG A 128 -5.28 -1.44 2.11
CA ARG A 128 -3.93 -1.03 2.51
C ARG A 128 -3.51 0.27 1.85
N PHE A 129 -3.78 0.42 0.56
CA PHE A 129 -3.53 1.66 -0.16
C PHE A 129 -4.29 2.84 0.45
N ILE A 130 -5.59 2.72 0.70
CA ILE A 130 -6.39 3.79 1.32
C ILE A 130 -5.83 4.18 2.70
N CYS A 131 -5.35 3.20 3.46
CA CYS A 131 -4.76 3.41 4.78
C CYS A 131 -3.40 4.12 4.72
N ASP A 132 -2.48 3.66 3.85
CA ASP A 132 -1.06 3.97 3.96
C ASP A 132 -0.52 4.89 2.83
N ALA A 133 -1.29 5.16 1.78
CA ALA A 133 -0.83 5.99 0.66
C ALA A 133 -0.59 7.45 1.06
N SER A 134 0.35 8.13 0.43
CA SER A 134 0.56 9.57 0.62
C SER A 134 -0.63 10.38 0.12
N ASP A 135 -0.71 11.64 0.55
CA ASP A 135 -1.78 12.55 0.15
C ASP A 135 -1.71 12.87 -1.34
N THR A 136 -0.48 12.99 -1.87
CA THR A 136 -0.20 13.13 -3.31
C THR A 136 -0.71 11.94 -4.12
N ASP A 137 -0.66 10.73 -3.55
CA ASP A 137 -1.15 9.53 -4.21
C ASP A 137 -2.67 9.41 -4.13
N ILE A 138 -3.32 9.85 -3.04
CA ILE A 138 -4.77 9.74 -2.87
C ILE A 138 -5.54 10.80 -3.65
N ALA A 139 -5.04 12.03 -3.75
CA ALA A 139 -5.73 13.14 -4.43
C ALA A 139 -6.28 12.77 -5.84
N PRO A 140 -5.50 12.14 -6.75
CA PRO A 140 -5.99 11.77 -8.08
C PRO A 140 -6.88 10.51 -8.11
N MET A 141 -7.11 9.83 -6.98
CA MET A 141 -7.68 8.48 -6.96
C MET A 141 -9.21 8.42 -6.99
N ARG A 142 -9.91 9.56 -7.12
CA ARG A 142 -11.39 9.58 -7.11
C ARG A 142 -11.99 8.65 -8.15
N ILE A 143 -11.57 8.77 -9.42
CA ILE A 143 -12.10 7.96 -10.53
C ILE A 143 -11.65 6.48 -10.42
N PRO A 144 -10.36 6.17 -10.17
CA PRO A 144 -9.92 4.80 -9.91
C PRO A 144 -10.69 4.09 -8.79
N LEU A 145 -10.83 4.74 -7.63
CA LEU A 145 -11.55 4.19 -6.48
C LEU A 145 -13.03 3.98 -6.80
N PHE A 146 -13.70 4.94 -7.45
CA PHE A 146 -15.10 4.77 -7.86
C PHE A 146 -15.27 3.57 -8.77
N SER A 147 -14.43 3.45 -9.79
CA SER A 147 -14.46 2.35 -10.76
C SER A 147 -14.27 1.00 -10.05
N TYR A 148 -13.32 0.94 -9.12
CA TYR A 148 -13.09 -0.23 -8.29
C TYR A 148 -14.32 -0.56 -7.43
N MET A 149 -14.82 0.38 -6.62
CA MET A 149 -15.97 0.15 -5.72
C MET A 149 -17.21 -0.29 -6.49
N ILE A 150 -17.50 0.34 -7.62
CA ILE A 150 -18.63 -0.04 -8.48
C ILE A 150 -18.43 -1.44 -9.05
N SER A 151 -17.21 -1.81 -9.45
CA SER A 151 -16.93 -3.15 -9.99
C SER A 151 -17.10 -4.27 -8.96
N ILE A 152 -16.80 -4.00 -7.68
CA ILE A 152 -16.86 -5.01 -6.62
C ILE A 152 -18.24 -5.08 -5.93
N LEU A 153 -18.93 -3.96 -5.76
CA LEU A 153 -20.21 -3.88 -5.04
C LEU A 153 -21.43 -3.77 -5.97
N GLY A 154 -21.25 -3.27 -7.19
CA GLY A 154 -22.32 -2.76 -8.04
C GLY A 154 -22.66 -1.30 -7.74
N TYR A 155 -23.18 -0.59 -8.74
CA TYR A 155 -23.45 0.86 -8.63
C TYR A 155 -24.44 1.20 -7.50
N ASP A 156 -25.60 0.53 -7.46
CA ASP A 156 -26.65 0.84 -6.49
C ASP A 156 -26.18 0.65 -5.04
N VAL A 157 -25.45 -0.44 -4.79
CA VAL A 157 -24.91 -0.77 -3.47
C VAL A 157 -23.81 0.22 -3.05
N ALA A 158 -22.91 0.59 -3.96
CA ALA A 158 -21.88 1.58 -3.71
C ALA A 158 -22.49 2.98 -3.46
N TRP A 159 -23.56 3.33 -4.19
CA TRP A 159 -24.26 4.59 -3.99
C TRP A 159 -24.99 4.63 -2.64
N LEU A 160 -25.82 3.62 -2.35
CA LEU A 160 -26.65 3.57 -1.14
C LEU A 160 -25.84 3.43 0.16
N SER A 161 -24.67 2.81 0.10
CA SER A 161 -23.75 2.72 1.26
C SER A 161 -23.04 4.04 1.58
N GLY A 162 -23.08 5.02 0.69
CA GLY A 162 -22.37 6.28 0.85
C GLY A 162 -20.87 6.21 0.54
N ILE A 163 -20.32 5.05 0.15
CA ILE A 163 -18.87 4.91 -0.06
C ILE A 163 -18.36 5.81 -1.19
N LEU A 164 -19.16 6.04 -2.23
CA LEU A 164 -18.79 6.95 -3.31
C LEU A 164 -18.70 8.41 -2.84
N LEU A 165 -19.58 8.82 -1.94
CA LEU A 165 -19.53 10.16 -1.34
C LEU A 165 -18.31 10.31 -0.43
N ALA A 166 -18.06 9.32 0.44
CA ALA A 166 -16.90 9.33 1.34
C ALA A 166 -15.57 9.39 0.55
N VAL A 167 -15.44 8.60 -0.52
CA VAL A 167 -14.26 8.66 -1.41
C VAL A 167 -14.16 10.02 -2.10
N SER A 168 -15.27 10.62 -2.53
CA SER A 168 -15.25 11.97 -3.13
C SER A 168 -14.74 13.01 -2.14
N ASN A 169 -15.25 13.00 -0.92
CA ASN A 169 -14.86 13.95 0.12
C ASN A 169 -13.38 13.79 0.46
N MET A 170 -12.91 12.54 0.64
CA MET A 170 -11.51 12.24 0.90
C MET A 170 -10.58 12.76 -0.21
N CYS A 171 -10.85 12.45 -1.48
CA CYS A 171 -9.99 12.90 -2.58
C CYS A 171 -10.06 14.41 -2.81
N CYS A 172 -11.23 15.04 -2.63
CA CYS A 172 -11.38 16.49 -2.74
C CYS A 172 -10.58 17.23 -1.65
N TYR A 173 -10.65 16.77 -0.41
CA TYR A 173 -9.86 17.33 0.70
C TYR A 173 -8.37 17.36 0.36
N TYR A 174 -7.82 16.23 -0.10
CA TYR A 174 -6.38 16.15 -0.43
C TYR A 174 -6.01 16.94 -1.68
N LEU A 175 -6.93 17.12 -2.62
CA LEU A 175 -6.69 17.98 -3.78
C LEU A 175 -6.62 19.46 -3.36
N GLU A 176 -7.54 19.90 -2.50
CA GLU A 176 -7.56 21.26 -1.96
C GLU A 176 -6.32 21.55 -1.10
N GLU A 177 -5.90 20.61 -0.25
CA GLU A 177 -4.69 20.76 0.58
C GLU A 177 -3.42 20.94 -0.28
N LEU A 178 -3.32 20.23 -1.42
CA LEU A 178 -2.20 20.40 -2.35
C LEU A 178 -2.22 21.77 -3.06
N GLU A 179 -3.39 22.33 -3.33
CA GLU A 179 -3.55 23.67 -3.94
C GLU A 179 -3.27 24.80 -2.93
N ASP A 180 -3.64 24.61 -1.66
CA ASP A 180 -3.42 25.57 -0.58
C ASP A 180 -1.93 25.67 -0.20
N VAL A 181 -1.18 24.57 -0.22
CA VAL A 181 0.28 24.58 0.01
C VAL A 181 1.02 25.47 -1.01
N VAL A 182 0.48 25.60 -2.23
CA VAL A 182 1.04 26.49 -3.27
C VAL A 182 0.66 27.96 -3.02
N SER A 183 -0.41 28.22 -2.27
CA SER A 183 -1.02 29.54 -2.11
C SER A 183 -0.67 30.25 -0.79
N PHE A 184 -0.26 29.51 0.25
CA PHE A 184 -0.07 30.04 1.61
C PHE A 184 1.28 30.71 1.92
N GLU A 185 2.20 30.86 0.95
CA GLU A 185 3.47 31.59 1.17
C GLU A 185 3.30 33.12 1.45
N GLN A 186 2.07 33.66 1.54
CA GLN A 186 1.85 35.12 1.60
C GLN A 186 0.96 35.68 2.73
N MET A 187 0.50 34.90 3.71
CA MET A 187 -0.40 35.45 4.75
C MET A 187 0.21 35.51 6.17
N PRO A 188 0.22 36.69 6.83
CA PRO A 188 0.69 36.80 8.21
C PRO A 188 -0.32 36.22 9.21
N PRO A 189 0.15 35.71 10.38
CA PRO A 189 -0.70 35.00 11.32
C PRO A 189 -1.67 35.94 12.04
N LEU A 190 -2.97 35.66 11.95
CA LEU A 190 -4.01 36.32 12.73
C LEU A 190 -4.09 35.70 14.13
N ARG A 191 -3.58 36.41 15.14
CA ARG A 191 -3.73 36.04 16.55
C ARG A 191 -5.13 36.39 17.05
N GLY A 192 -5.88 35.42 17.58
CA GLY A 192 -6.99 35.72 18.51
C GLY A 192 -8.26 34.85 18.46
N ILE A 193 -8.35 33.79 17.67
CA ILE A 193 -9.61 33.03 17.50
C ILE A 193 -9.40 31.54 17.84
N ASP A 194 -9.00 31.22 19.08
CA ASP A 194 -8.57 29.83 19.39
C ASP A 194 -9.69 28.89 19.88
N MET A 195 -10.88 29.39 20.25
CA MET A 195 -11.92 28.53 20.86
C MET A 195 -13.14 28.23 19.98
N ALA A 196 -13.50 29.10 19.02
CA ALA A 196 -14.61 28.86 18.10
C ALA A 196 -14.19 28.04 16.86
N LEU A 197 -12.89 27.98 16.57
CA LEU A 197 -12.33 27.34 15.39
C LEU A 197 -12.35 25.81 15.47
N ALA A 198 -12.23 25.20 16.66
CA ALA A 198 -12.24 23.75 16.83
C ALA A 198 -13.58 23.07 16.46
N TRP A 199 -14.69 23.82 16.42
CA TRP A 199 -16.00 23.33 15.97
C TRP A 199 -16.25 23.57 14.47
N LEU A 200 -15.42 24.41 13.85
CA LEU A 200 -15.48 24.78 12.43
C LEU A 200 -14.31 24.20 11.64
N THR A 201 -13.35 23.55 12.30
CA THR A 201 -12.24 22.87 11.64
C THR A 201 -12.82 21.74 10.80
N PRO A 202 -12.61 21.76 9.47
CA PRO A 202 -13.02 20.66 8.62
C PRO A 202 -12.40 19.35 9.09
N PRO A 203 -12.99 18.19 8.76
CA PRO A 203 -12.42 16.89 9.10
C PRO A 203 -10.98 16.80 8.58
N SER A 204 -10.10 16.19 9.36
CA SER A 204 -8.74 15.92 8.89
C SER A 204 -8.75 14.87 7.77
N GLY A 205 -7.68 14.83 6.97
CA GLY A 205 -7.49 13.76 5.99
C GLY A 205 -7.56 12.37 6.61
N GLU A 206 -7.02 12.19 7.83
CA GLU A 206 -7.14 10.93 8.58
C GLU A 206 -8.60 10.56 8.89
N ALA A 207 -9.44 11.55 9.24
CA ALA A 207 -10.86 11.32 9.50
C ALA A 207 -11.59 10.88 8.22
N HIS A 208 -11.28 11.50 7.08
CA HIS A 208 -11.83 11.09 5.79
C HIS A 208 -11.41 9.67 5.39
N ARG A 209 -10.13 9.30 5.62
CA ARG A 209 -9.67 7.92 5.39
C ARG A 209 -10.38 6.92 6.30
N ALA A 210 -10.52 7.26 7.58
CA ALA A 210 -11.21 6.41 8.55
C ALA A 210 -12.67 6.16 8.15
N GLU A 211 -13.38 7.19 7.68
CA GLU A 211 -14.76 7.06 7.19
C GLU A 211 -14.84 6.11 5.98
N VAL A 212 -13.97 6.27 4.98
CA VAL A 212 -13.92 5.38 3.83
C VAL A 212 -13.65 3.93 4.25
N LEU A 213 -12.67 3.72 5.15
CA LEU A 213 -12.31 2.40 5.65
C LEU A 213 -13.43 1.75 6.47
N GLU A 214 -14.14 2.52 7.29
CA GLU A 214 -15.27 2.03 8.07
C GLU A 214 -16.39 1.51 7.16
N ILE A 215 -16.75 2.28 6.13
CA ILE A 215 -17.76 1.84 5.16
C ILE A 215 -17.23 0.64 4.36
N TYR A 216 -15.97 0.68 3.92
CA TYR A 216 -15.35 -0.39 3.13
C TYR A 216 -15.35 -1.73 3.88
N ASP A 217 -14.94 -1.74 5.15
CA ASP A 217 -14.84 -2.95 5.97
C ASP A 217 -16.22 -3.55 6.29
N LYS A 218 -17.27 -2.71 6.40
CA LYS A 218 -18.66 -3.19 6.53
C LYS A 218 -19.15 -3.89 5.26
N MET A 219 -18.72 -3.43 4.09
CA MET A 219 -19.17 -3.95 2.79
C MET A 219 -18.37 -5.17 2.33
N VAL A 220 -17.14 -5.33 2.83
CA VAL A 220 -16.22 -6.42 2.46
C VAL A 220 -15.76 -7.18 3.73
N PRO A 221 -16.60 -8.06 4.29
CA PRO A 221 -16.26 -8.76 5.53
C PRO A 221 -15.11 -9.77 5.34
N GLY A 222 -14.23 -9.85 6.34
CA GLY A 222 -13.18 -10.89 6.43
C GLY A 222 -11.76 -10.46 6.01
N LEU A 223 -11.39 -9.19 6.21
CA LEU A 223 -10.06 -8.64 5.88
C LEU A 223 -9.03 -8.64 7.02
N GLU A 224 -9.34 -9.29 8.15
CA GLU A 224 -8.45 -9.42 9.33
C GLU A 224 -7.37 -10.51 9.17
#